data_AF-A0A0G4B4I5-F1
#
_entry.id   AF-A0A0G4B4I5-F1
#
_cell.length_a   1.000
_cell.length_b   1.000
_cell.length_c   1.000
_cell.angle_alpha   90.00
_cell.angle_beta   90.00
_cell.angle_gamma   90.00
#
_symmetry.space_group_name_H-M   'P 1'
#
loop_
_entity.id
_entity.type
_entity.pdbx_description
1 polymer ?
#
loop_
_entity_poly.entity_id
_entity_poly.type
_entity_poly.pdbx_seq_one_letter_code
_entity_poly.pdbx_strand_id
1 'polypeptide(L)'
;MPITKSAKKSLKVSRVKKAQNLKTKVALSKALKNVDEKTVNSAVSTIDKAAKTGVIHKNKAARLKSALSKKFSTTKAKAEKAEAKVEKKAATPEKKAAPKAAAKKAPAKK
;
A
#
# COMPACT_ATOMS: atom_id res chain seq x y z
N MET A 1 35.31 29.63 -4.52
CA MET A 1 35.49 28.63 -3.43
C MET A 1 36.62 27.68 -3.80
N PRO A 2 37.49 27.27 -2.85
CA PRO A 2 38.63 26.41 -3.15
C PRO A 2 38.19 24.98 -3.51
N ILE A 3 38.79 24.39 -4.55
CA ILE A 3 38.59 22.98 -4.93
C ILE A 3 39.46 22.09 -4.02
N THR A 4 39.04 21.99 -2.76
CA THR A 4 39.74 21.22 -1.73
C THR A 4 39.75 19.72 -2.02
N LYS A 5 40.68 18.99 -1.39
CA LYS A 5 40.76 17.52 -1.50
C LYS A 5 39.44 16.84 -1.08
N SER A 6 38.76 17.36 -0.07
CA SER A 6 37.46 16.86 0.40
C SER A 6 36.35 17.08 -0.63
N ALA A 7 36.31 18.24 -1.30
CA ALA A 7 35.36 18.52 -2.36
C ALA A 7 35.51 17.54 -3.54
N LYS A 8 36.76 17.29 -3.99
CA LYS A 8 37.06 16.31 -5.05
C LYS A 8 36.63 14.89 -4.65
N LYS A 9 36.85 14.48 -3.39
CA LYS A 9 36.42 13.17 -2.87
C LYS A 9 34.90 13.04 -2.80
N SER A 10 34.21 14.05 -2.26
CA SER A 10 32.75 14.09 -2.16
C SER A 10 32.10 13.92 -3.53
N LEU A 11 32.64 14.61 -4.54
CA LEU A 11 32.19 14.51 -5.92
C LEU A 11 32.30 13.08 -6.46
N LYS A 12 33.45 12.42 -6.28
CA LYS A 12 33.65 11.01 -6.70
C LYS A 12 32.64 10.07 -6.02
N VAL A 13 32.47 10.20 -4.70
CA VAL A 13 31.51 9.38 -3.92
C VAL A 13 30.07 9.62 -4.38
N SER A 14 29.70 10.88 -4.62
CA SER A 14 28.37 11.26 -5.09
C SER A 14 28.06 10.65 -6.46
N ARG A 15 29.01 10.65 -7.40
CA ARG A 15 28.86 10.00 -8.72
C ARG A 15 28.57 8.51 -8.60
N VAL A 16 29.34 7.80 -7.77
CA VAL A 16 29.15 6.35 -7.55
C VAL A 16 27.79 6.05 -6.91
N LYS A 17 27.43 6.77 -5.84
CA LYS A 17 26.12 6.64 -5.17
C LYS A 17 24.97 6.96 -6.12
N LYS A 18 25.11 7.99 -6.96
CA LYS A 18 24.11 8.37 -7.96
C LYS A 18 23.87 7.22 -8.95
N ALA A 19 24.93 6.60 -9.48
CA ALA A 19 24.80 5.49 -10.42
C ALA A 19 24.07 4.29 -9.80
N GLN A 20 24.40 3.92 -8.56
CA GLN A 20 23.72 2.84 -7.84
C GLN A 20 22.24 3.18 -7.58
N ASN A 21 21.95 4.37 -7.08
CA ASN A 21 20.58 4.82 -6.80
C ASN A 21 19.72 4.88 -8.06
N LEU A 22 20.30 5.27 -9.21
CA LEU A 22 19.59 5.27 -10.49
C LEU A 22 19.15 3.87 -10.90
N LYS A 23 20.02 2.85 -10.74
CA LYS A 23 19.66 1.45 -11.02
C LYS A 23 18.46 1.02 -10.17
N THR A 24 18.47 1.32 -8.88
CA THR A 24 17.36 1.00 -7.97
C THR A 24 16.08 1.77 -8.32
N LYS A 25 16.17 3.05 -8.68
CA LYS A 25 15.03 3.86 -9.11
C LYS A 25 14.38 3.33 -10.40
N VAL A 26 15.20 2.95 -11.38
CA VAL A 26 14.71 2.36 -12.63
C VAL A 26 14.03 1.02 -12.35
N ALA A 27 14.65 0.13 -11.57
CA ALA A 27 14.06 -1.14 -11.18
C ALA A 27 12.72 -0.96 -10.46
N LEU A 28 12.65 -0.04 -9.48
CA LEU A 28 11.42 0.30 -8.77
C LEU A 28 10.34 0.81 -9.73
N SER A 29 10.69 1.73 -10.64
CA SER A 29 9.72 2.29 -11.59
C SER A 29 9.15 1.23 -12.54
N LYS A 30 9.98 0.27 -12.97
CA LYS A 30 9.55 -0.86 -13.80
C LYS A 30 8.64 -1.81 -13.01
N ALA A 31 9.03 -2.15 -11.79
CA ALA A 31 8.25 -3.03 -10.91
C ALA A 31 6.87 -2.46 -10.57
N LEU A 32 6.74 -1.13 -10.43
CA LEU A 32 5.44 -0.49 -10.18
C LEU A 32 4.54 -0.37 -11.42
N LYS A 33 5.13 -0.30 -12.62
CA LYS A 33 4.37 -0.17 -13.87
C LYS A 33 3.80 -1.50 -14.36
N ASN A 34 4.60 -2.57 -14.28
CA ASN A 34 4.28 -3.88 -14.82
C ASN A 34 3.84 -4.85 -13.72
N VAL A 35 3.03 -4.37 -12.78
CA VAL A 35 2.61 -5.18 -11.62
C VAL A 35 1.37 -5.98 -11.98
N ASP A 36 1.50 -7.29 -11.95
CA ASP A 36 0.46 -8.29 -12.17
C ASP A 36 0.31 -9.14 -10.90
N GLU A 37 -0.77 -9.91 -10.79
CA GLU A 37 -1.06 -10.74 -9.60
C GLU A 37 0.08 -11.70 -9.24
N LYS A 38 0.82 -12.20 -10.24
CA LYS A 38 1.97 -13.09 -10.07
C LYS A 38 3.25 -12.33 -9.66
N THR A 39 3.37 -11.06 -10.03
CA THR A 39 4.57 -10.24 -9.81
C THR A 39 4.46 -9.30 -8.61
N VAL A 40 3.32 -9.27 -7.92
CA VAL A 40 3.11 -8.43 -6.71
C VAL A 40 4.18 -8.69 -5.64
N ASN A 41 4.47 -9.96 -5.36
CA ASN A 41 5.44 -10.34 -4.33
C ASN A 41 6.86 -9.85 -4.66
N SER A 42 7.25 -9.91 -5.95
CA SER A 42 8.53 -9.39 -6.39
C SER A 42 8.55 -7.86 -6.33
N ALA A 43 7.46 -7.19 -6.71
CA ALA A 43 7.32 -5.74 -6.60
C ALA A 43 7.44 -5.27 -5.14
N VAL A 44 6.76 -5.91 -4.19
CA VAL A 44 6.87 -5.61 -2.75
C VAL A 44 8.32 -5.78 -2.27
N SER A 45 8.97 -6.87 -2.67
CA SER A 45 10.38 -7.11 -2.34
C SER A 45 11.31 -6.02 -2.88
N THR A 46 11.06 -5.51 -4.10
CA THR A 46 11.85 -4.39 -4.66
C THR A 46 11.64 -3.08 -3.90
N ILE A 47 10.41 -2.81 -3.44
CA ILE A 47 10.08 -1.64 -2.62
C ILE A 47 10.85 -1.68 -1.30
N ASP A 48 10.85 -2.84 -0.63
CA ASP A 48 11.52 -3.00 0.66
C ASP A 48 13.05 -2.93 0.53
N LYS A 49 13.63 -3.48 -0.55
CA LYS A 49 15.06 -3.31 -0.86
C LYS A 49 15.44 -1.84 -1.12
N ALA A 50 14.57 -1.08 -1.79
CA ALA A 50 14.79 0.35 -2.02
C ALA A 50 14.67 1.17 -0.73
N ALA A 51 13.84 0.73 0.23
CA ALA A 51 13.74 1.35 1.55
C ALA A 51 14.98 1.04 2.41
N LYS A 52 15.44 -0.21 2.40
CA LYS A 52 16.64 -0.65 3.15
C LYS A 52 17.90 0.10 2.73
N THR A 53 18.04 0.38 1.43
CA THR A 53 19.18 1.11 0.87
C THR A 53 19.03 2.64 0.95
N GLY A 54 17.92 3.15 1.50
CA GLY A 54 17.67 4.58 1.66
C GLY A 54 17.34 5.32 0.35
N VAL A 55 17.09 4.61 -0.75
CA VAL A 55 16.68 5.21 -2.03
C VAL A 55 15.26 5.81 -1.94
N ILE A 56 14.39 5.19 -1.14
CA ILE A 56 13.09 5.73 -0.76
C ILE A 56 12.95 5.75 0.76
N HIS A 57 12.20 6.73 1.28
CA HIS A 57 11.89 6.78 2.70
C HIS A 57 10.90 5.68 3.11
N LYS A 58 10.97 5.21 4.37
CA LYS A 58 10.08 4.17 4.93
C LYS A 58 8.59 4.49 4.75
N ASN A 59 8.20 5.75 4.91
CA ASN A 59 6.80 6.16 4.71
C ASN A 59 6.38 6.07 3.24
N LYS A 60 7.29 6.38 2.31
CA LYS A 60 7.01 6.22 0.88
C LYS A 60 6.87 4.74 0.53
N ALA A 61 7.73 3.89 1.07
CA ALA A 61 7.62 2.44 0.91
C ALA A 61 6.27 1.91 1.45
N ALA A 62 5.88 2.32 2.66
CA ALA A 62 4.59 1.96 3.27
C ALA A 62 3.40 2.41 2.41
N ARG A 63 3.43 3.65 1.90
CA ARG A 63 2.39 4.16 0.98
C ARG A 63 2.29 3.34 -0.30
N LEU A 64 3.43 2.99 -0.91
CA LEU A 64 3.46 2.17 -2.12
C LEU A 64 2.92 0.76 -1.87
N LYS A 65 3.31 0.11 -0.76
CA LYS A 65 2.77 -1.19 -0.36
C LYS A 65 1.26 -1.13 -0.13
N SER A 66 0.78 -0.13 0.62
CA SER A 66 -0.65 0.07 0.84
C SER A 66 -1.43 0.28 -0.46
N ALA A 67 -0.88 1.06 -1.40
CA ALA A 67 -1.50 1.27 -2.71
C ALA A 67 -1.60 -0.03 -3.52
N LEU A 68 -0.55 -0.87 -3.52
CA LEU A 68 -0.58 -2.18 -4.17
C LEU A 68 -1.63 -3.09 -3.52
N SER A 69 -1.64 -3.21 -2.18
CA SER A 69 -2.62 -4.03 -1.47
C SER A 69 -4.05 -3.63 -1.81
N LYS A 70 -4.36 -2.32 -1.86
CA LYS A 70 -5.69 -1.82 -2.23
C LYS A 70 -6.07 -2.18 -3.67
N LYS A 71 -5.13 -2.07 -4.61
CA LYS A 71 -5.39 -2.41 -6.02
C LYS A 71 -5.78 -3.88 -6.20
N PHE A 72 -5.09 -4.79 -5.52
CA PHE A 72 -5.33 -6.23 -5.64
C PHE A 72 -6.39 -6.79 -4.67
N SER A 73 -6.70 -6.09 -3.57
CA SER A 73 -7.79 -6.51 -2.67
C SER A 73 -9.16 -6.06 -3.14
N THR A 74 -9.24 -4.90 -3.79
CA THR A 74 -10.52 -4.38 -4.32
C THR A 74 -11.06 -5.21 -5.47
N THR A 75 -10.21 -5.89 -6.25
CA THR A 75 -10.66 -6.83 -7.28
C THR A 75 -11.34 -8.05 -6.67
N LYS A 76 -10.78 -8.66 -5.63
CA LYS A 76 -11.39 -9.79 -4.91
C LYS A 76 -12.65 -9.40 -4.13
N ALA A 77 -12.59 -8.33 -3.35
CA ALA A 77 -13.72 -7.90 -2.52
C ALA A 77 -14.90 -7.33 -3.32
N LYS A 78 -14.68 -6.88 -4.57
CA LYS A 78 -15.76 -6.44 -5.47
C LYS A 78 -16.41 -7.63 -6.20
N ALA A 79 -15.69 -8.73 -6.40
CA ALA A 79 -16.26 -10.00 -6.87
C ALA A 79 -17.18 -10.63 -5.82
N GLU A 80 -16.71 -10.75 -4.57
CA GLU A 80 -17.51 -11.35 -3.47
C GLU A 80 -18.73 -10.51 -3.06
N LYS A 81 -18.66 -9.17 -3.16
CA LYS A 81 -19.81 -8.29 -2.88
C LYS A 81 -20.86 -8.25 -3.99
N ALA A 82 -20.53 -8.70 -5.21
CA ALA A 82 -21.50 -8.85 -6.29
C ALA A 82 -22.37 -10.10 -6.08
N GLU A 83 -21.78 -11.19 -5.58
CA GLU A 83 -22.48 -12.44 -5.27
C GLU A 83 -23.38 -12.30 -4.03
N ALA A 84 -22.92 -11.63 -2.98
CA ALA A 84 -23.71 -11.41 -1.75
C ALA A 84 -24.92 -10.46 -1.89
N LYS A 85 -25.07 -9.76 -3.02
CA LYS A 85 -26.20 -8.84 -3.29
C LYS A 85 -27.35 -9.49 -4.07
N VAL A 86 -27.11 -10.67 -4.66
CA VAL A 86 -28.14 -11.44 -5.36
C VAL A 86 -29.00 -12.23 -4.36
N GLU A 87 -28.42 -12.77 -3.29
CA GLU A 87 -29.16 -13.56 -2.29
C GLU A 87 -30.04 -12.71 -1.35
N LYS A 88 -29.67 -11.46 -1.07
CA LYS A 88 -30.43 -10.60 -0.12
C LYS A 88 -31.68 -9.93 -0.71
N LYS A 89 -31.95 -10.09 -2.01
CA LYS A 89 -33.14 -9.49 -2.67
C LYS A 89 -34.30 -10.47 -2.83
N ALA A 90 -34.14 -11.75 -2.47
CA ALA A 90 -35.16 -12.78 -2.62
C ALA A 90 -35.92 -13.14 -1.32
N ALA A 91 -35.52 -12.61 -0.17
CA ALA A 91 -36.18 -12.89 1.12
C ALA A 91 -36.67 -11.62 1.78
N THR A 92 -37.86 -11.15 1.39
CA THR A 92 -38.65 -10.24 2.22
C THR A 92 -40.07 -10.80 2.31
N PRO A 93 -40.40 -11.59 3.34
CA PRO A 93 -41.79 -11.80 3.71
C PRO A 93 -42.24 -10.69 4.65
N GLU A 94 -43.43 -10.18 4.37
CA GLU A 94 -44.11 -9.10 5.06
C GLU A 94 -44.65 -9.49 6.46
N LYS A 95 -44.73 -8.47 7.33
CA LYS A 95 -45.65 -8.26 8.48
C LYS A 95 -45.61 -9.25 9.67
N LYS A 96 -45.37 -8.72 10.88
CA LYS A 96 -46.39 -8.43 11.93
C LYS A 96 -45.80 -7.90 13.26
N ALA A 97 -46.44 -6.83 13.76
CA ALA A 97 -46.69 -6.44 15.16
C ALA A 97 -45.53 -6.17 16.16
N ALA A 98 -45.50 -4.93 16.67
CA ALA A 98 -44.95 -4.53 17.98
C ALA A 98 -45.84 -5.09 19.14
N PRO A 99 -45.46 -5.14 20.45
CA PRO A 99 -44.87 -4.01 21.20
C PRO A 99 -43.92 -4.31 22.40
N LYS A 100 -43.32 -3.22 22.93
CA LYS A 100 -42.88 -2.91 24.32
C LYS A 100 -41.96 -3.90 25.09
N ALA A 101 -40.80 -3.42 25.54
CA ALA A 101 -40.47 -3.19 26.97
C ALA A 101 -38.99 -2.79 27.17
N ALA A 102 -38.75 -2.12 28.29
CA ALA A 102 -37.55 -1.41 28.72
C ALA A 102 -36.30 -2.27 28.99
N ALA A 103 -35.10 -1.66 28.89
CA ALA A 103 -34.12 -1.61 30.00
C ALA A 103 -32.79 -0.94 29.60
N LYS A 104 -32.53 0.21 30.25
CA LYS A 104 -31.27 0.71 30.83
C LYS A 104 -29.96 -0.03 30.47
N LYS A 105 -28.96 0.73 29.99
CA LYS A 105 -27.73 1.07 30.74
C LYS A 105 -26.80 1.95 29.89
N ALA A 106 -26.48 3.13 30.41
CA ALA A 106 -25.40 3.99 29.93
C ALA A 106 -24.03 3.38 30.27
N PRO A 107 -22.95 3.80 29.59
CA PRO A 107 -21.67 3.95 30.26
C PRO A 107 -21.17 5.40 30.18
N ALA A 108 -20.93 5.94 31.36
CA ALA A 108 -20.23 7.19 31.58
C ALA A 108 -18.75 7.09 31.16
N LYS A 109 -18.22 8.23 30.73
CA LYS A 109 -16.81 8.50 30.40
C LYS A 109 -15.86 8.13 31.55
N LYS A 110 -14.67 7.66 31.18
CA LYS A 110 -13.38 8.25 31.59
C LYS A 110 -12.45 8.23 30.39
#